data_AF-A0A642C1P6-F1
#
_entry.id   AF-A0A642C1P6-F1
#
_cell.length_a   1.000
_cell.length_b   1.000
_cell.length_c   1.000
_cell.angle_alpha   90.00
_cell.angle_beta   90.00
_cell.angle_gamma   90.00
#
_symmetry.space_group_name_H-M   'P 1'
#
loop_
_entity.id
_entity.type
_entity.pdbx_description
1 polymer ?
#
loop_
_entity_poly.entity_id
_entity_poly.type
_entity_poly.pdbx_seq_one_letter_code
_entity_poly.pdbx_strand_id
1 'polypeptide(L)'
;MKIVMIKKIIYISLIWMVFHGASLHAASLLVEAESFTEKGGWVVDQQFMDLMGSPYLLAHGLGSPVENASTNVQLPENGTYYIFVRTYNWTSPWQEGEGPGLFGLSVNGKKISYRLGIIGNQWIWQYAGQYQATEKNIHIVLHDLKGFDGRCDAIYFTTRKDDIPPSDMAALNNFRRAKLGLLAPPKTESYDLVVIGAGIAGMSTAVSAARLGCKVALINDRPVVGGNNSSEIRVHLGGAIEIGKYPELGGLQKEFGPVKEGNAQPAGNYEDHKKMEWLQAETNVSLFLNYRAFSVKKEEDRIISITACHIESGEGIEFYGRLFADCTG
;
A
#
# COMPACT_ATOMS: atom_id res chain seq x y z
N MET A 1 -13.96 18.41 -92.98
CA MET A 1 -12.89 19.24 -92.39
C MET A 1 -13.07 19.23 -90.87
N LYS A 2 -11.97 19.09 -90.11
CA LYS A 2 -11.84 18.98 -88.63
C LYS A 2 -11.96 17.54 -88.12
N ILE A 3 -10.82 16.83 -87.96
CA ILE A 3 -9.74 16.94 -86.95
C ILE A 3 -10.07 16.11 -85.70
N VAL A 4 -9.24 15.08 -85.55
CA VAL A 4 -8.97 14.19 -84.41
C VAL A 4 -8.88 14.94 -83.08
N MET A 5 -9.36 14.33 -81.98
CA MET A 5 -8.61 14.38 -80.72
C MET A 5 -8.93 13.17 -79.83
N ILE A 6 -7.94 12.28 -79.76
CA ILE A 6 -7.79 11.20 -78.79
C ILE A 6 -7.55 11.82 -77.40
N LYS A 7 -8.31 11.40 -76.39
CA LYS A 7 -7.90 11.54 -74.98
C LYS A 7 -7.84 10.15 -74.35
N LYS A 8 -6.61 9.64 -74.16
CA LYS A 8 -6.31 8.50 -73.29
C LYS A 8 -6.53 8.95 -71.84
N ILE A 9 -7.49 8.34 -71.17
CA ILE A 9 -7.68 8.46 -69.72
C ILE A 9 -6.91 7.29 -69.09
N ILE A 10 -5.81 7.62 -68.43
CA ILE A 10 -5.02 6.67 -67.62
C ILE A 10 -5.66 6.66 -66.24
N TYR A 11 -6.28 5.55 -65.86
CA TYR A 11 -6.72 5.30 -64.48
C TYR A 11 -5.52 4.85 -63.65
N ILE A 12 -4.99 5.72 -62.79
CA ILE A 12 -4.05 5.36 -61.73
C ILE A 12 -4.91 5.06 -60.50
N SER A 13 -5.04 3.79 -60.12
CA SER A 13 -5.63 3.39 -58.84
C SER A 13 -4.63 3.65 -57.73
N LEU A 14 -4.86 4.70 -56.93
CA LEU A 14 -4.14 4.92 -55.68
C LEU A 14 -4.69 3.93 -54.64
N ILE A 15 -3.93 2.86 -54.36
CA ILE A 15 -4.18 1.98 -53.22
C ILE A 15 -3.73 2.73 -51.96
N TRP A 16 -4.67 3.27 -51.20
CA TRP A 16 -4.43 3.71 -49.83
C TRP A 16 -4.28 2.47 -48.94
N MET A 17 -3.03 2.02 -48.72
CA MET A 17 -2.73 1.14 -47.60
C MET A 17 -2.87 1.95 -46.30
N VAL A 18 -4.00 1.80 -45.65
CA VAL A 18 -4.17 2.21 -44.25
C VAL A 18 -3.30 1.27 -43.41
N PHE A 19 -2.06 1.68 -43.15
CA PHE A 19 -1.25 1.09 -42.09
C PHE A 19 -1.99 1.34 -40.77
N HIS A 20 -2.76 0.35 -40.32
CA HIS A 20 -3.08 0.21 -38.91
C HIS A 20 -1.76 -0.12 -38.23
N GLY A 21 -1.02 0.92 -37.84
CA GLY A 21 0.06 0.77 -36.89
C GLY A 21 -0.56 0.28 -35.59
N ALA A 22 -0.63 -1.05 -35.41
CA ALA A 22 -0.82 -1.62 -34.10
C ALA A 22 0.35 -1.07 -33.27
N SER A 23 0.07 -0.13 -32.39
CA SER A 23 1.01 0.23 -31.35
C SER A 23 1.35 -1.08 -30.63
N LEU A 24 2.55 -1.59 -30.86
CA LEU A 24 3.15 -2.68 -30.07
C LEU A 24 3.35 -2.12 -28.65
N HIS A 25 2.25 -2.02 -27.91
CA HIS A 25 2.31 -1.77 -26.48
C HIS A 25 2.86 -3.02 -25.81
N ALA A 26 3.92 -2.84 -25.04
CA ALA A 26 4.45 -3.91 -24.23
C ALA A 26 3.39 -4.37 -23.24
N ALA A 27 3.12 -5.67 -23.22
CA ALA A 27 2.38 -6.27 -22.12
C ALA A 27 3.19 -6.14 -20.84
N SER A 28 2.52 -5.73 -19.79
CA SER A 28 3.14 -5.52 -18.48
C SER A 28 2.15 -5.72 -17.36
N LEU A 29 2.66 -6.11 -16.20
CA LEU A 29 1.89 -6.25 -14.96
C LEU A 29 2.73 -5.70 -13.80
N LEU A 30 2.15 -4.81 -12.99
CA LEU A 30 2.68 -4.42 -11.70
C LEU A 30 1.94 -5.21 -10.62
N VAL A 31 2.70 -5.85 -9.73
CA VAL A 31 2.19 -6.55 -8.56
C VAL A 31 2.75 -5.87 -7.32
N GLU A 32 1.90 -5.19 -6.57
CA GLU A 32 2.26 -4.56 -5.30
C GLU A 32 2.37 -5.64 -4.23
N ALA A 33 3.48 -5.69 -3.47
CA ALA A 33 3.75 -6.81 -2.58
C ALA A 33 2.74 -6.89 -1.43
N GLU A 34 2.28 -5.75 -0.92
CA GLU A 34 1.24 -5.65 0.09
C GLU A 34 -0.09 -6.31 -0.33
N SER A 35 -0.35 -6.41 -1.65
CA SER A 35 -1.55 -7.04 -2.22
C SER A 35 -1.48 -8.57 -2.26
N PHE A 36 -0.39 -9.19 -1.77
CA PHE A 36 -0.28 -10.64 -1.72
C PHE A 36 -1.39 -11.23 -0.85
N THR A 37 -2.06 -12.26 -1.39
CA THR A 37 -3.18 -12.93 -0.73
C THR A 37 -2.71 -13.72 0.48
N GLU A 38 -1.56 -14.39 0.38
CA GLU A 38 -0.92 -15.11 1.48
C GLU A 38 0.37 -14.40 1.83
N LYS A 39 0.46 -13.80 3.01
CA LYS A 39 1.68 -13.10 3.45
C LYS A 39 2.66 -14.02 4.18
N GLY A 40 2.24 -15.23 4.55
CA GLY A 40 3.06 -16.16 5.34
C GLY A 40 3.51 -15.48 6.63
N GLY A 41 4.82 -15.43 6.86
CA GLY A 41 5.40 -14.68 7.98
C GLY A 41 5.92 -13.29 7.60
N TRP A 42 5.67 -12.82 6.38
CA TRP A 42 5.93 -11.43 6.00
C TRP A 42 4.86 -10.52 6.57
N VAL A 43 5.25 -9.30 6.93
CA VAL A 43 4.33 -8.27 7.44
C VAL A 43 4.31 -7.07 6.48
N VAL A 44 3.17 -6.38 6.43
CA VAL A 44 3.07 -5.12 5.68
C VAL A 44 3.66 -4.01 6.54
N ASP A 45 4.70 -3.36 6.04
CA ASP A 45 5.23 -2.12 6.61
C ASP A 45 4.72 -0.94 5.79
N GLN A 46 4.05 -0.02 6.46
CA GLN A 46 3.45 1.19 5.89
C GLN A 46 3.97 2.47 6.57
N GLN A 47 4.92 2.37 7.50
CA GLN A 47 5.31 3.48 8.39
C GLN A 47 5.93 4.67 7.66
N PHE A 48 6.57 4.43 6.52
CA PHE A 48 7.36 5.43 5.79
C PHE A 48 6.85 5.69 4.37
N MET A 49 5.56 5.42 4.10
CA MET A 49 4.96 5.60 2.77
C MET A 49 5.18 7.00 2.18
N ASP A 50 5.24 8.03 3.01
CA ASP A 50 5.53 9.42 2.63
C ASP A 50 6.97 9.62 2.12
N LEU A 51 7.92 8.79 2.56
CA LEU A 51 9.32 8.83 2.13
C LEU A 51 9.60 7.90 0.94
N MET A 52 9.00 6.71 0.93
CA MET A 52 9.31 5.68 -0.08
C MET A 52 8.24 5.48 -1.17
N GLY A 53 7.06 6.08 -0.99
CA GLY A 53 5.97 6.13 -1.95
C GLY A 53 4.93 5.04 -1.81
N SER A 54 5.15 4.07 -0.91
CA SER A 54 4.36 2.85 -0.86
C SER A 54 4.56 2.03 0.41
N PRO A 55 3.59 1.19 0.78
CA PRO A 55 3.83 0.12 1.73
C PRO A 55 4.61 -1.01 1.04
N TYR A 56 5.13 -1.95 1.83
CA TYR A 56 5.93 -3.07 1.32
C TYR A 56 5.84 -4.27 2.24
N LEU A 57 6.20 -5.45 1.74
CA LEU A 57 6.36 -6.64 2.57
C LEU A 57 7.76 -6.67 3.20
N LEU A 58 7.79 -6.93 4.50
CA LEU A 58 8.97 -7.06 5.35
C LEU A 58 9.05 -8.47 5.95
N ALA A 59 10.18 -9.15 5.74
CA ALA A 59 10.49 -10.43 6.35
C ALA A 59 11.25 -10.25 7.68
N HIS A 60 10.51 -10.00 8.77
CA HIS A 60 11.09 -9.78 10.10
C HIS A 60 11.11 -11.06 10.93
N GLY A 61 12.04 -11.97 10.61
CA GLY A 61 12.15 -13.28 11.24
C GLY A 61 13.17 -13.39 12.38
N LEU A 62 13.74 -12.26 12.83
CA LEU A 62 14.78 -12.21 13.87
C LEU A 62 15.97 -13.16 13.61
N GLY A 63 16.38 -13.26 12.35
CA GLY A 63 17.49 -14.12 11.89
C GLY A 63 17.09 -15.54 11.51
N SER A 64 15.81 -15.89 11.61
CA SER A 64 15.26 -17.15 11.08
C SER A 64 14.33 -16.86 9.90
N PRO A 65 14.50 -17.51 8.73
CA PRO A 65 13.62 -17.30 7.60
C PRO A 65 12.14 -17.44 7.95
N VAL A 66 11.32 -16.48 7.54
CA VAL A 66 9.86 -16.53 7.72
C VAL A 66 9.18 -17.38 6.64
N GLU A 67 7.93 -17.80 6.90
CA GLU A 67 7.13 -18.50 5.91
C GLU A 67 6.92 -17.65 4.66
N ASN A 68 6.90 -18.30 3.50
CA ASN A 68 6.80 -17.64 2.20
C ASN A 68 5.51 -16.82 2.04
N ALA A 69 5.63 -15.65 1.40
CA ALA A 69 4.48 -14.92 0.89
C ALA A 69 4.18 -15.36 -0.55
N SER A 70 2.91 -15.48 -0.91
CA SER A 70 2.49 -15.86 -2.26
C SER A 70 1.19 -15.20 -2.72
N THR A 71 1.02 -15.14 -4.04
CA THR A 71 -0.21 -14.66 -4.67
C THR A 71 -0.38 -15.24 -6.06
N ASN A 72 -1.63 -15.27 -6.54
CA ASN A 72 -1.94 -15.62 -7.93
C ASN A 72 -2.29 -14.36 -8.70
N VAL A 73 -1.69 -14.19 -9.89
CA VAL A 73 -1.95 -13.04 -10.75
C VAL A 73 -2.16 -13.47 -12.19
N GLN A 74 -2.74 -12.59 -12.99
CA GLN A 74 -2.98 -12.82 -14.41
C GLN A 74 -2.12 -11.89 -15.27
N LEU A 75 -1.19 -12.46 -16.03
CA LEU A 75 -0.43 -11.76 -17.05
C LEU A 75 -1.34 -11.37 -18.24
N PRO A 76 -1.09 -10.22 -18.91
CA PRO A 76 -1.91 -9.80 -20.03
C PRO A 76 -1.89 -10.77 -21.22
N GLU A 77 -0.73 -11.37 -21.48
CA GLU A 77 -0.50 -12.30 -22.59
C GLU A 77 0.58 -13.34 -22.27
N ASN A 78 0.65 -14.39 -23.11
CA ASN A 78 1.75 -15.35 -23.08
C ASN A 78 3.00 -14.73 -23.72
N GLY A 79 4.19 -15.09 -23.26
CA GLY A 79 5.43 -14.53 -23.81
C GLY A 79 6.61 -14.58 -22.84
N THR A 80 7.74 -14.04 -23.26
CA THR A 80 8.91 -13.85 -22.39
C THR A 80 8.76 -12.55 -21.62
N TYR A 81 8.72 -12.64 -20.29
CA TYR A 81 8.69 -11.48 -19.41
C TYR A 81 10.05 -11.28 -18.75
N TYR A 82 10.49 -10.03 -18.73
CA TYR A 82 11.57 -9.51 -17.91
C TYR A 82 10.97 -9.05 -16.58
N ILE A 83 11.60 -9.46 -15.49
CA ILE A 83 11.07 -9.27 -14.14
C ILE A 83 12.00 -8.32 -13.38
N PHE A 84 11.41 -7.27 -12.81
CA PHE A 84 12.07 -6.32 -11.94
C PHE A 84 11.41 -6.34 -10.57
N VAL A 85 12.20 -6.23 -9.50
CA VAL A 85 11.70 -6.17 -8.12
C VAL A 85 12.18 -4.89 -7.49
N ARG A 86 11.25 -4.07 -6.98
CA ARG A 86 11.59 -2.88 -6.21
C ARG A 86 11.91 -3.28 -4.78
N THR A 87 13.14 -3.00 -4.36
CA THR A 87 13.69 -3.43 -3.08
C THR A 87 14.86 -2.54 -2.66
N TYR A 88 15.34 -2.71 -1.43
CA TYR A 88 16.38 -1.90 -0.82
C TYR A 88 17.25 -2.73 0.12
N ASN A 89 18.57 -2.64 -0.06
CA ASN A 89 19.52 -3.04 0.98
C ASN A 89 19.47 -2.03 2.13
N TRP A 90 18.71 -2.39 3.16
CA TRP A 90 18.45 -1.51 4.27
C TRP A 90 19.68 -1.15 5.10
N THR A 91 20.74 -1.97 5.12
CA THR A 91 21.96 -1.67 5.89
C THR A 91 22.92 -0.74 5.17
N SER A 92 22.67 -0.43 3.90
CA SER A 92 23.56 0.40 3.07
C SER A 92 23.88 1.81 3.60
N PRO A 93 23.07 2.47 4.46
CA PRO A 93 23.47 3.73 5.09
C PRO A 93 24.59 3.57 6.13
N TRP A 94 24.78 2.35 6.66
CA TRP A 94 25.73 2.08 7.74
C TRP A 94 26.90 1.19 7.31
N GLN A 95 26.74 0.39 6.25
CA GLN A 95 27.75 -0.54 5.80
C GLN A 95 27.73 -0.73 4.28
N GLU A 96 28.91 -0.71 3.67
CA GLU A 96 29.11 -1.12 2.29
C GLU A 96 29.08 -2.65 2.14
N GLY A 97 28.43 -3.15 1.09
CA GLY A 97 28.42 -4.57 0.74
C GLY A 97 27.00 -5.17 0.67
N GLU A 98 26.94 -6.50 0.72
CA GLU A 98 25.68 -7.24 0.67
C GLU A 98 24.89 -7.08 1.97
N GLY A 99 23.64 -6.64 1.84
CA GLY A 99 22.71 -6.53 2.95
C GLY A 99 22.26 -7.88 3.49
N PRO A 100 21.78 -7.92 4.74
CA PRO A 100 21.29 -9.16 5.35
C PRO A 100 19.84 -9.49 4.97
N GLY A 101 19.09 -8.55 4.38
CA GLY A 101 17.71 -8.71 3.92
C GLY A 101 17.58 -9.50 2.61
N LEU A 102 18.29 -10.62 2.51
CA LEU A 102 18.30 -11.46 1.31
C LEU A 102 16.98 -12.23 1.16
N PHE A 103 16.37 -12.10 -0.01
CA PHE A 103 15.21 -12.90 -0.39
C PHE A 103 15.28 -13.35 -1.86
N GLY A 104 14.37 -14.25 -2.22
CA GLY A 104 14.21 -14.79 -3.56
C GLY A 104 12.78 -14.68 -4.09
N LEU A 105 12.66 -14.91 -5.40
CA LEU A 105 11.42 -14.89 -6.16
C LEU A 105 11.33 -16.17 -7.00
N SER A 106 10.16 -16.80 -7.00
CA SER A 106 9.80 -17.86 -7.94
C SER A 106 8.45 -17.61 -8.59
N VAL A 107 8.29 -18.11 -9.82
CA VAL A 107 7.05 -18.05 -10.60
C VAL A 107 6.69 -19.46 -11.07
N ASN A 108 5.50 -19.97 -10.73
CA ASN A 108 5.05 -21.35 -10.98
C ASN A 108 6.10 -22.39 -10.55
N GLY A 109 6.69 -22.21 -9.35
CA GLY A 109 7.74 -23.07 -8.81
C GLY A 109 9.12 -22.91 -9.48
N LYS A 110 9.23 -22.20 -10.60
CA LYS A 110 10.52 -21.90 -11.25
C LYS A 110 11.23 -20.77 -10.49
N LYS A 111 12.45 -21.04 -10.03
CA LYS A 111 13.32 -20.03 -9.41
C LYS A 111 13.69 -18.95 -10.43
N ILE A 112 13.44 -17.69 -10.10
CA ILE A 112 13.78 -16.52 -10.92
C ILE A 112 15.07 -15.88 -10.41
N SER A 113 15.07 -15.44 -9.14
CA SER A 113 16.24 -14.89 -8.46
C SER A 113 16.25 -15.32 -7.00
N TYR A 114 17.43 -15.54 -6.43
CA TYR A 114 17.67 -15.79 -5.00
C TYR A 114 18.72 -14.81 -4.46
N ARG A 115 18.81 -13.62 -5.07
CA ARG A 115 19.78 -12.56 -4.73
C ARG A 115 19.14 -11.18 -4.81
N LEU A 116 17.98 -11.02 -4.18
CA LEU A 116 17.26 -9.74 -4.08
C LEU A 116 17.41 -9.13 -2.68
N GLY A 117 17.31 -7.80 -2.58
CA GLY A 117 17.31 -7.08 -1.30
C GLY A 117 18.68 -6.86 -0.66
N ILE A 118 19.75 -7.29 -1.32
CA ILE A 118 21.12 -7.24 -0.78
C ILE A 118 22.01 -6.18 -1.42
N ILE A 119 21.53 -5.46 -2.44
CA ILE A 119 22.28 -4.38 -3.12
C ILE A 119 21.50 -3.06 -3.17
N GLY A 120 22.19 -1.99 -3.53
CA GLY A 120 21.65 -0.63 -3.64
C GLY A 120 21.85 0.19 -2.36
N ASN A 121 21.83 1.52 -2.49
CA ASN A 121 21.90 2.47 -1.38
C ASN A 121 20.60 3.28 -1.20
N GLN A 122 19.55 2.85 -1.90
CA GLN A 122 18.20 3.39 -1.88
C GLN A 122 17.24 2.34 -2.46
N TRP A 123 15.94 2.63 -2.44
CA TRP A 123 14.94 1.83 -3.17
C TRP A 123 15.23 1.85 -4.67
N ILE A 124 15.48 0.67 -5.23
CA ILE A 124 15.81 0.49 -6.66
C ILE A 124 15.03 -0.67 -7.25
N TRP A 125 14.84 -0.63 -8.58
CA TRP A 125 14.38 -1.77 -9.36
C TRP A 125 15.56 -2.70 -9.67
N GLN A 126 15.60 -3.85 -9.01
CA GLN A 126 16.59 -4.90 -9.27
C GLN A 126 16.04 -5.84 -10.34
N TYR A 127 16.82 -6.07 -11.40
CA TYR A 127 16.48 -7.09 -12.40
C TYR A 127 16.57 -8.49 -11.76
N ALA A 128 15.45 -9.19 -11.70
CA ALA A 128 15.35 -10.51 -11.10
C ALA A 128 15.60 -11.64 -12.12
N GLY A 129 15.31 -11.42 -13.41
CA GLY A 129 15.52 -12.42 -14.45
C GLY A 129 14.38 -12.46 -15.47
N GLN A 130 14.24 -13.61 -16.14
CA GLN A 130 13.22 -13.82 -17.17
C GLN A 130 12.34 -15.02 -16.84
N TYR A 131 11.08 -14.92 -17.25
CA TYR A 131 10.12 -16.01 -17.18
C TYR A 131 9.42 -16.18 -18.52
N GLN A 132 9.36 -17.41 -19.01
CA GLN A 132 8.59 -17.76 -20.21
C GLN A 132 7.19 -18.17 -19.77
N ALA A 133 6.21 -17.28 -19.95
CA ALA A 133 4.82 -17.55 -19.64
C ALA A 133 4.17 -18.34 -20.78
N THR A 134 3.85 -19.60 -20.52
CA THR A 134 3.03 -20.46 -21.39
C THR A 134 1.53 -20.36 -21.07
N GLU A 135 1.21 -19.78 -19.92
CA GLU A 135 -0.12 -19.52 -19.41
C GLU A 135 -0.18 -18.13 -18.78
N LYS A 136 -1.39 -17.55 -18.73
CA LYS A 136 -1.58 -16.20 -18.19
C LYS A 136 -1.63 -16.19 -16.66
N ASN A 137 -2.25 -17.21 -16.06
CA ASN A 137 -2.37 -17.30 -14.61
C ASN A 137 -1.07 -17.85 -14.04
N ILE A 138 -0.42 -17.07 -13.18
CA ILE A 138 0.84 -17.45 -12.56
C ILE A 138 0.75 -17.32 -11.05
N HIS A 139 1.47 -18.19 -10.37
CA HIS A 139 1.67 -18.20 -8.94
C HIS A 139 3.04 -17.63 -8.62
N ILE A 140 3.05 -16.53 -7.87
CA ILE A 140 4.26 -15.81 -7.46
C ILE A 140 4.54 -16.16 -6.00
N VAL A 141 5.81 -16.42 -5.67
CA VAL A 141 6.24 -16.68 -4.29
C VAL A 141 7.51 -15.89 -3.97
N LEU A 142 7.47 -15.17 -2.85
CA LEU A 142 8.63 -14.57 -2.20
C LEU A 142 9.18 -15.52 -1.14
N HIS A 143 10.49 -15.73 -1.17
CA HIS A 143 11.22 -16.61 -0.27
C HIS A 143 12.12 -15.78 0.60
N ASP A 144 11.86 -15.71 1.90
CA ASP A 144 12.85 -15.18 2.82
C ASP A 144 13.99 -16.19 2.94
N LEU A 145 15.23 -15.73 2.81
CA LEU A 145 16.43 -16.58 2.82
C LEU A 145 17.31 -16.31 4.04
N LYS A 146 16.97 -15.32 4.88
CA LYS A 146 17.80 -14.90 6.02
C LYS A 146 17.03 -14.60 7.30
N GLY A 147 15.75 -14.25 7.24
CA GLY A 147 15.02 -13.85 8.44
C GLY A 147 15.34 -12.45 8.94
N PHE A 148 16.00 -11.62 8.13
CA PHE A 148 16.58 -10.37 8.62
C PHE A 148 16.24 -9.17 7.73
N ASP A 149 14.95 -8.85 7.74
CA ASP A 149 14.36 -7.65 7.13
C ASP A 149 14.57 -7.59 5.62
N GLY A 150 14.27 -8.71 4.93
CA GLY A 150 14.08 -8.69 3.49
C GLY A 150 12.89 -7.79 3.13
N ARG A 151 13.07 -6.89 2.15
CA ARG A 151 12.06 -5.87 1.79
C ARG A 151 11.65 -6.02 0.34
N CYS A 152 10.38 -6.27 0.08
CA CYS A 152 9.84 -6.32 -1.28
C CYS A 152 8.68 -5.33 -1.39
N ASP A 153 8.84 -4.31 -2.22
CA ASP A 153 7.79 -3.32 -2.48
C ASP A 153 6.89 -3.77 -3.63
N ALA A 154 7.46 -4.07 -4.79
CA ALA A 154 6.68 -4.44 -5.96
C ALA A 154 7.45 -5.34 -6.91
N ILE A 155 6.72 -6.10 -7.72
CA ILE A 155 7.23 -6.95 -8.79
C ILE A 155 6.63 -6.46 -10.11
N TYR A 156 7.49 -6.07 -11.05
CA TYR A 156 7.09 -5.62 -12.37
C TYR A 156 7.49 -6.63 -13.43
N PHE A 157 6.49 -7.10 -14.19
CA PHE A 157 6.65 -7.95 -15.36
C PHE A 157 6.49 -7.09 -16.61
N THR A 158 7.39 -7.22 -17.59
CA THR A 158 7.25 -6.55 -18.89
C THR A 158 7.83 -7.39 -20.02
N THR A 159 7.23 -7.34 -21.21
CA THR A 159 7.77 -8.02 -22.41
C THR A 159 8.92 -7.23 -23.07
N ARG A 160 9.25 -6.03 -22.56
CA ARG A 160 10.38 -5.21 -23.02
C ARG A 160 11.46 -5.11 -21.96
N LYS A 161 12.68 -5.54 -22.31
CA LYS A 161 13.84 -5.51 -21.39
C LYS A 161 14.16 -4.13 -20.83
N ASP A 162 14.02 -3.10 -21.65
CA ASP A 162 14.44 -1.72 -21.29
C ASP A 162 13.29 -0.89 -20.71
N ASP A 163 12.12 -1.50 -20.48
CA ASP A 163 10.94 -0.87 -19.87
C ASP A 163 11.04 -0.91 -18.34
N ILE A 164 12.08 -0.28 -17.79
CA ILE A 164 12.32 -0.24 -16.34
C ILE A 164 11.43 0.85 -15.72
N PRO A 165 10.68 0.56 -14.64
CA PRO A 165 9.87 1.60 -14.01
C PRO A 165 10.73 2.73 -13.41
N PRO A 166 10.17 3.95 -13.28
CA PRO A 166 10.90 5.07 -12.70
C PRO A 166 11.19 4.86 -11.21
N SER A 167 12.27 5.48 -10.73
CA SER A 167 12.61 5.54 -9.30
C SER A 167 12.36 6.91 -8.66
N ASP A 168 12.21 7.97 -9.47
CA ASP A 168 11.77 9.28 -8.97
C ASP A 168 10.37 9.16 -8.36
N MET A 169 10.14 9.80 -7.21
CA MET A 169 8.93 9.60 -6.42
C MET A 169 7.66 10.04 -7.13
N ALA A 170 7.67 11.21 -7.79
CA ALA A 170 6.50 11.70 -8.50
C ALA A 170 6.21 10.85 -9.75
N ALA A 171 7.24 10.49 -10.51
CA ALA A 171 7.11 9.61 -11.66
C ALA A 171 6.67 8.19 -11.27
N LEU A 172 7.19 7.65 -10.16
CA LEU A 172 6.82 6.35 -9.61
C LEU A 172 5.36 6.33 -9.16
N ASN A 173 4.91 7.34 -8.42
CA ASN A 173 3.52 7.43 -7.99
C ASN A 173 2.56 7.47 -9.19
N ASN A 174 2.88 8.26 -10.23
CA ASN A 174 2.09 8.29 -11.46
C ASN A 174 2.11 6.95 -12.20
N PHE A 175 3.27 6.30 -12.29
CA PHE A 175 3.41 4.98 -12.90
C PHE A 175 2.55 3.93 -12.18
N ARG A 176 2.65 3.85 -10.83
CA ARG A 176 1.88 2.90 -10.01
C ARG A 176 0.39 3.12 -10.19
N ARG A 177 -0.08 4.36 -10.02
CA ARG A 177 -1.50 4.71 -10.21
C ARG A 177 -2.00 4.34 -11.60
N ALA A 178 -1.22 4.57 -12.65
CA ALA A 178 -1.58 4.18 -14.01
C ALA A 178 -1.69 2.66 -14.15
N LYS A 179 -0.74 1.88 -13.59
CA LYS A 179 -0.75 0.41 -13.66
C LYS A 179 -1.87 -0.22 -12.84
N LEU A 180 -2.31 0.43 -11.77
CA LEU A 180 -3.40 -0.01 -10.91
C LEU A 180 -4.79 0.50 -11.34
N GLY A 181 -4.88 1.29 -12.42
CA GLY A 181 -6.15 1.88 -12.85
C GLY A 181 -6.69 2.97 -11.93
N LEU A 182 -5.84 3.57 -11.09
CA LEU A 182 -6.17 4.57 -10.09
C LEU A 182 -5.96 6.01 -10.60
N LEU A 183 -6.14 6.26 -11.89
CA LEU A 183 -5.97 7.62 -12.45
C LEU A 183 -7.17 8.53 -12.19
N ALA A 184 -8.33 7.96 -11.87
CA ALA A 184 -9.50 8.73 -11.47
C ALA A 184 -9.22 9.50 -10.16
N PRO A 185 -9.85 10.68 -9.98
CA PRO A 185 -9.83 11.37 -8.70
C PRO A 185 -10.32 10.47 -7.56
N PRO A 186 -9.78 10.62 -6.34
CA PRO A 186 -10.26 9.87 -5.18
C PRO A 186 -11.74 10.16 -4.92
N LYS A 187 -12.42 9.21 -4.27
CA LYS A 187 -13.77 9.45 -3.74
C LYS A 187 -13.71 10.57 -2.70
N THR A 188 -14.79 11.32 -2.53
CA THR A 188 -14.84 12.42 -1.56
C THR A 188 -15.89 12.16 -0.50
N GLU A 189 -15.57 12.39 0.76
CA GLU A 189 -16.51 12.32 1.88
C GLU A 189 -16.44 13.58 2.75
N SER A 190 -17.48 13.85 3.55
CA SER A 190 -17.59 15.09 4.34
C SER A 190 -18.08 14.82 5.75
N TYR A 191 -17.37 15.38 6.72
CA TYR A 191 -17.58 15.16 8.15
C TYR A 191 -17.49 16.47 8.93
N ASP A 192 -18.05 16.49 10.14
CA ASP A 192 -17.84 17.63 11.06
C ASP A 192 -16.42 17.57 11.65
N LEU A 193 -15.95 16.36 11.97
CA LEU A 193 -14.62 16.11 12.49
C LEU A 193 -13.96 14.94 11.75
N VAL A 194 -12.72 15.13 11.31
CA VAL A 194 -11.87 14.06 10.78
C VAL A 194 -10.75 13.78 11.79
N VAL A 195 -10.72 12.57 12.34
CA VAL A 195 -9.73 12.10 13.31
C VAL A 195 -8.79 11.12 12.61
N ILE A 196 -7.49 11.37 12.68
CA ILE A 196 -6.46 10.50 12.09
C ILE A 196 -5.73 9.74 13.21
N GLY A 197 -5.79 8.42 13.18
CA GLY A 197 -5.25 7.50 14.17
C GLY A 197 -6.33 6.99 15.14
N ALA A 198 -6.58 5.66 15.16
CA ALA A 198 -7.52 5.03 16.09
C ALA A 198 -6.80 4.43 17.32
N GLY A 199 -5.78 5.13 17.82
CA GLY A 199 -5.22 4.91 19.16
C GLY A 199 -6.18 5.35 20.26
N ILE A 200 -5.76 5.21 21.52
CA ILE A 200 -6.58 5.59 22.70
C ILE A 200 -7.05 7.05 22.61
N ALA A 201 -6.17 7.97 22.20
CA ALA A 201 -6.50 9.38 22.04
C ALA A 201 -7.53 9.62 20.91
N GLY A 202 -7.33 9.02 19.74
CA GLY A 202 -8.21 9.22 18.58
C GLY A 202 -9.57 8.55 18.75
N MET A 203 -9.61 7.33 19.31
CA MET A 203 -10.84 6.67 19.74
C MET A 203 -11.63 7.54 20.71
N SER A 204 -10.96 8.04 21.76
CA SER A 204 -11.59 8.89 22.77
C SER A 204 -12.12 10.20 22.16
N THR A 205 -11.36 10.80 21.25
CA THR A 205 -11.74 12.02 20.53
C THR A 205 -12.96 11.79 19.65
N ALA A 206 -12.96 10.72 18.85
CA ALA A 206 -14.04 10.40 17.93
C ALA A 206 -15.36 10.15 18.66
N VAL A 207 -15.34 9.31 19.70
CA VAL A 207 -16.56 8.98 20.46
C VAL A 207 -17.08 10.18 21.25
N SER A 208 -16.19 10.96 21.88
CA SER A 208 -16.61 12.17 22.59
C SER A 208 -17.28 13.17 21.65
N ALA A 209 -16.71 13.42 20.46
CA ALA A 209 -17.31 14.30 19.46
C ALA A 209 -18.64 13.75 18.90
N ALA A 210 -18.70 12.44 18.64
CA ALA A 210 -19.89 11.76 18.16
C ALA A 210 -21.08 11.87 19.14
N ARG A 211 -20.81 11.69 20.43
CA ARG A 211 -21.80 11.84 21.52
C ARG A 211 -22.25 13.29 21.72
N LEU A 212 -21.44 14.27 21.29
CA LEU A 212 -21.81 15.68 21.20
C LEU A 212 -22.55 16.05 19.90
N GLY A 213 -22.81 15.08 19.02
CA GLY A 213 -23.60 15.26 17.81
C GLY A 213 -22.81 15.50 16.53
N CYS A 214 -21.47 15.47 16.56
CA CYS A 214 -20.65 15.59 15.36
C CYS A 214 -20.69 14.30 14.53
N LYS A 215 -20.77 14.41 13.19
CA LYS A 215 -20.41 13.30 12.30
C LYS A 215 -18.89 13.18 12.22
N VAL A 216 -18.35 12.00 12.54
CA VAL A 216 -16.90 11.79 12.65
C VAL A 216 -16.41 10.76 11.66
N ALA A 217 -15.34 11.08 10.92
CA ALA A 217 -14.50 10.08 10.28
C ALA A 217 -13.35 9.73 11.22
N LEU A 218 -13.21 8.46 11.59
CA LEU A 218 -12.06 7.94 12.32
C LEU A 218 -11.23 7.08 11.37
N ILE A 219 -10.04 7.56 11.01
CA ILE A 219 -9.18 6.97 9.99
C ILE A 219 -8.02 6.28 10.67
N ASN A 220 -7.76 5.01 10.36
CA ASN A 220 -6.70 4.21 10.95
C ASN A 220 -5.95 3.45 9.86
N ASP A 221 -4.62 3.47 9.94
CA ASP A 221 -3.73 2.86 8.95
C ASP A 221 -3.58 1.33 9.12
N ARG A 222 -4.14 0.77 10.20
CA ARG A 222 -4.09 -0.66 10.55
C ARG A 222 -5.47 -1.30 10.61
N PRO A 223 -5.54 -2.65 10.54
CA PRO A 223 -6.81 -3.38 10.65
C PRO A 223 -7.32 -3.45 12.10
N VAL A 224 -6.49 -3.14 13.10
CA VAL A 224 -6.86 -3.17 14.52
C VAL A 224 -6.77 -1.78 15.14
N VAL A 225 -7.76 -1.46 15.96
CA VAL A 225 -7.85 -0.20 16.74
C VAL A 225 -7.18 -0.35 18.11
N GLY A 226 -6.99 0.77 18.82
CA GLY A 226 -6.35 0.83 20.14
C GLY A 226 -4.89 1.27 20.11
N GLY A 227 -4.30 1.44 18.93
CA GLY A 227 -2.92 1.90 18.76
C GLY A 227 -1.95 0.98 19.48
N ASN A 228 -1.07 1.53 20.32
CA ASN A 228 -0.12 0.72 21.09
C ASN A 228 -0.80 -0.30 22.03
N ASN A 229 -2.06 -0.08 22.42
CA ASN A 229 -2.84 -1.00 23.23
C ASN A 229 -3.60 -2.08 22.43
N SER A 230 -3.25 -2.27 21.16
CA SER A 230 -3.75 -3.40 20.36
C SER A 230 -2.94 -4.68 20.61
N SER A 231 -3.48 -5.82 20.17
CA SER A 231 -2.73 -7.07 20.15
C SER A 231 -1.55 -7.10 19.16
N GLU A 232 -1.47 -6.14 18.23
CA GLU A 232 -0.33 -5.98 17.31
C GLU A 232 0.89 -5.43 18.04
N ILE A 233 0.72 -4.38 18.86
CA ILE A 233 1.84 -3.65 19.49
C ILE A 233 2.07 -4.06 20.95
N ARG A 234 1.00 -4.46 21.65
CA ARG A 234 1.07 -5.12 22.96
C ARG A 234 1.64 -4.26 24.10
N VAL A 235 1.22 -3.00 24.17
CA VAL A 235 1.46 -2.11 25.31
C VAL A 235 0.19 -2.01 26.15
N HIS A 236 0.26 -2.31 27.45
CA HIS A 236 -0.91 -2.23 28.32
C HIS A 236 -1.36 -0.78 28.55
N LEU A 237 -2.65 -0.61 28.82
CA LEU A 237 -3.22 0.67 29.23
C LEU A 237 -2.88 0.93 30.72
N GLY A 238 -1.63 1.34 30.99
CA GLY A 238 -1.06 1.42 32.34
C GLY A 238 -1.22 2.74 33.08
N GLY A 239 -1.99 3.68 32.55
CA GLY A 239 -2.20 4.99 33.17
C GLY A 239 -3.19 4.90 34.33
N ALA A 240 -2.87 5.52 35.46
CA ALA A 240 -3.88 5.81 36.48
C ALA A 240 -4.94 6.74 35.87
N ILE A 241 -6.19 6.29 35.84
CA ILE A 241 -7.35 7.09 35.44
C ILE A 241 -7.92 7.82 36.65
N GLU A 242 -8.74 8.84 36.41
CA GLU A 242 -9.45 9.59 37.46
C GLU A 242 -8.54 10.31 38.48
N ILE A 243 -7.32 10.67 38.06
CA ILE A 243 -6.38 11.44 38.86
C ILE A 243 -6.17 12.86 38.31
N GLY A 244 -5.77 13.78 39.18
CA GLY A 244 -5.35 15.13 38.79
C GLY A 244 -6.51 16.08 38.48
N LYS A 245 -6.29 16.97 37.51
CA LYS A 245 -7.15 18.15 37.26
C LYS A 245 -8.52 17.81 36.65
N TYR A 246 -8.60 16.73 35.86
CA TYR A 246 -9.81 16.35 35.11
C TYR A 246 -10.11 14.85 35.28
N PRO A 247 -10.54 14.42 36.48
CA PRO A 247 -10.72 13.00 36.78
C PRO A 247 -11.75 12.33 35.87
N GLU A 248 -12.83 13.04 35.51
CA GLU A 248 -13.92 12.52 34.67
C GLU A 248 -13.47 12.06 33.28
N LEU A 249 -12.33 12.54 32.76
CA LEU A 249 -11.79 12.09 31.48
C LEU A 249 -11.47 10.58 31.49
N GLY A 250 -11.10 10.04 32.65
CA GLY A 250 -10.79 8.63 32.84
C GLY A 250 -12.01 7.70 32.70
N GLY A 251 -13.23 8.23 32.83
CA GLY A 251 -14.46 7.45 32.73
C GLY A 251 -14.63 6.78 31.37
N LEU A 252 -14.25 7.48 30.29
CA LEU A 252 -14.37 6.95 28.93
C LEU A 252 -13.50 5.71 28.70
N GLN A 253 -12.29 5.67 29.25
CA GLN A 253 -11.39 4.52 29.10
C GLN A 253 -11.91 3.27 29.81
N LYS A 254 -12.77 3.41 30.83
CA LYS A 254 -13.39 2.25 31.51
C LYS A 254 -14.35 1.48 30.60
N GLU A 255 -14.89 2.13 29.58
CA GLU A 255 -15.86 1.51 28.67
C GLU A 255 -15.22 0.45 27.75
N PHE A 256 -13.99 0.67 27.32
CA PHE A 256 -13.30 -0.19 26.34
C PHE A 256 -11.96 -0.76 26.81
N GLY A 257 -11.41 -0.27 27.92
CA GLY A 257 -10.10 -0.69 28.43
C GLY A 257 -10.05 -2.19 28.74
N PRO A 258 -8.93 -2.88 28.44
CA PRO A 258 -8.79 -4.30 28.73
C PRO A 258 -8.77 -4.57 30.24
N VAL A 259 -9.23 -5.75 30.67
CA VAL A 259 -9.27 -6.13 32.09
C VAL A 259 -7.89 -6.58 32.59
N LYS A 260 -7.07 -7.14 31.70
CA LYS A 260 -5.75 -7.67 32.04
C LYS A 260 -4.66 -6.64 31.78
N GLU A 261 -3.67 -6.61 32.67
CA GLU A 261 -2.52 -5.71 32.60
C GLU A 261 -1.26 -6.43 32.07
N GLY A 262 -0.21 -5.62 31.79
CA GLY A 262 1.12 -6.09 31.42
C GLY A 262 1.48 -5.91 29.94
N ASN A 263 2.72 -5.50 29.67
CA ASN A 263 3.28 -5.39 28.32
C ASN A 263 3.66 -6.77 27.75
N ALA A 264 3.66 -6.87 26.42
CA ALA A 264 4.10 -8.05 25.66
C ALA A 264 3.38 -9.37 26.04
N GLN A 265 2.17 -9.26 26.61
CA GLN A 265 1.32 -10.40 26.96
C GLN A 265 0.66 -11.05 25.73
N PRO A 266 0.04 -12.24 25.87
CA PRO A 266 -0.71 -12.87 24.78
C PRO A 266 -1.77 -11.95 24.17
N ALA A 267 -2.00 -12.07 22.86
CA ALA A 267 -2.90 -11.21 22.08
C ALA A 267 -4.29 -11.01 22.73
N GLY A 268 -4.87 -12.06 23.31
CA GLY A 268 -6.18 -12.00 23.97
C GLY A 268 -6.25 -11.05 25.17
N ASN A 269 -5.14 -10.69 25.80
CA ASN A 269 -5.13 -9.76 26.94
C ASN A 269 -5.46 -8.32 26.54
N TYR A 270 -5.33 -7.96 25.27
CA TYR A 270 -5.60 -6.61 24.78
C TYR A 270 -7.06 -6.40 24.41
N GLU A 271 -7.87 -7.46 24.30
CA GLU A 271 -9.33 -7.36 24.11
C GLU A 271 -9.75 -6.48 22.91
N ASP A 272 -9.08 -6.63 21.75
CA ASP A 272 -9.33 -5.77 20.58
C ASP A 272 -10.80 -5.78 20.10
N HIS A 273 -11.49 -6.92 20.25
CA HIS A 273 -12.92 -7.04 19.97
C HIS A 273 -13.76 -6.05 20.79
N LYS A 274 -13.44 -5.86 22.08
CA LYS A 274 -14.15 -4.94 22.98
C LYS A 274 -14.02 -3.49 22.48
N LYS A 275 -12.82 -3.10 22.03
CA LYS A 275 -12.57 -1.77 21.45
C LYS A 275 -13.34 -1.56 20.14
N MET A 276 -13.38 -2.59 19.30
CA MET A 276 -14.09 -2.55 18.02
C MET A 276 -15.60 -2.46 18.21
N GLU A 277 -16.19 -3.33 19.04
CA GLU A 277 -17.61 -3.34 19.37
C GLU A 277 -18.04 -2.00 19.99
N TRP A 278 -17.23 -1.45 20.88
CA TRP A 278 -17.46 -0.15 21.49
C TRP A 278 -17.50 0.99 20.46
N LEU A 279 -16.56 1.03 19.50
CA LEU A 279 -16.61 2.02 18.40
C LEU A 279 -17.80 1.82 17.47
N GLN A 280 -18.13 0.57 17.14
CA GLN A 280 -19.23 0.24 16.23
C GLN A 280 -20.61 0.56 16.81
N ALA A 281 -20.73 0.64 18.14
CA ALA A 281 -21.95 1.09 18.80
C ALA A 281 -22.23 2.60 18.60
N GLU A 282 -21.24 3.38 18.18
CA GLU A 282 -21.36 4.83 18.01
C GLU A 282 -21.88 5.18 16.61
N THR A 283 -23.19 5.46 16.50
CA THR A 283 -23.87 5.74 15.22
C THR A 283 -23.32 6.91 14.40
N ASN A 284 -22.62 7.85 15.05
CA ASN A 284 -22.05 9.04 14.40
C ASN A 284 -20.55 8.88 14.04
N VAL A 285 -19.94 7.71 14.30
CA VAL A 285 -18.55 7.41 13.93
C VAL A 285 -18.53 6.52 12.69
N SER A 286 -17.90 7.01 11.62
CA SER A 286 -17.52 6.20 10.47
C SER A 286 -16.05 5.80 10.60
N LEU A 287 -15.80 4.50 10.79
CA LEU A 287 -14.46 3.94 10.96
C LEU A 287 -13.88 3.49 9.61
N PHE A 288 -12.70 3.98 9.27
CA PHE A 288 -11.95 3.65 8.06
C PHE A 288 -10.64 2.94 8.44
N LEU A 289 -10.64 1.61 8.40
CA LEU A 289 -9.46 0.79 8.70
C LEU A 289 -8.61 0.57 7.46
N ASN A 290 -7.31 0.33 7.67
CA ASN A 290 -6.32 0.17 6.61
C ASN A 290 -6.22 1.38 5.68
N TYR A 291 -6.50 2.60 6.16
CA TYR A 291 -6.33 3.84 5.41
C TYR A 291 -5.23 4.69 6.04
N ARG A 292 -4.16 4.97 5.29
CA ARG A 292 -3.11 5.89 5.72
C ARG A 292 -3.36 7.27 5.15
N ALA A 293 -3.50 8.28 6.00
CA ALA A 293 -3.51 9.68 5.59
C ALA A 293 -2.08 10.12 5.23
N PHE A 294 -1.92 10.78 4.08
CA PHE A 294 -0.58 11.14 3.56
C PHE A 294 -0.51 12.54 2.94
N SER A 295 -1.64 13.24 2.80
CA SER A 295 -1.69 14.58 2.21
C SER A 295 -2.76 15.43 2.87
N VAL A 296 -2.49 16.73 2.95
CA VAL A 296 -3.42 17.74 3.46
C VAL A 296 -3.61 18.81 2.39
N LYS A 297 -4.85 19.28 2.22
CA LYS A 297 -5.17 20.43 1.39
C LYS A 297 -5.57 21.58 2.30
N LYS A 298 -4.98 22.76 2.04
CA LYS A 298 -5.25 23.99 2.78
C LYS A 298 -5.84 25.06 1.88
N GLU A 299 -6.70 25.88 2.48
CA GLU A 299 -7.06 27.21 2.00
C GLU A 299 -6.52 28.22 3.01
N GLU A 300 -5.57 29.05 2.60
CA GLU A 300 -4.81 29.93 3.50
C GLU A 300 -4.22 29.13 4.68
N ASP A 301 -4.63 29.45 5.91
CA ASP A 301 -4.19 28.79 7.13
C ASP A 301 -5.10 27.66 7.61
N ARG A 302 -6.19 27.38 6.90
CA ARG A 302 -7.17 26.36 7.28
C ARG A 302 -6.99 25.08 6.48
N ILE A 303 -6.91 23.94 7.17
CA ILE A 303 -7.04 22.61 6.54
C ILE A 303 -8.49 22.44 6.09
N ILE A 304 -8.71 22.06 4.84
CA ILE A 304 -10.05 21.84 4.27
C ILE A 304 -10.33 20.37 3.97
N SER A 305 -9.29 19.59 3.69
CA SER A 305 -9.38 18.16 3.48
C SER A 305 -8.05 17.47 3.75
N ILE A 306 -8.12 16.17 4.00
CA ILE A 306 -6.98 15.26 3.98
C ILE A 306 -7.25 14.17 2.96
N THR A 307 -6.20 13.60 2.37
CA THR A 307 -6.31 12.41 1.52
C THR A 307 -5.69 11.22 2.22
N ALA A 308 -6.42 10.11 2.25
CA ALA A 308 -5.91 8.81 2.69
C ALA A 308 -6.06 7.76 1.59
N CYS A 309 -5.18 6.76 1.60
CA CYS A 309 -5.25 5.63 0.68
C CYS A 309 -5.35 4.32 1.45
N HIS A 310 -6.13 3.39 0.92
CA HIS A 310 -6.19 2.03 1.44
C HIS A 310 -4.84 1.33 1.21
N ILE A 311 -4.27 0.76 2.26
CA ILE A 311 -2.90 0.20 2.25
C ILE A 311 -2.73 -0.85 1.14
N GLU A 312 -3.66 -1.78 0.98
CA GLU A 312 -3.49 -2.90 0.05
C GLU A 312 -3.98 -2.64 -1.38
N SER A 313 -4.94 -1.72 -1.57
CA SER A 313 -5.58 -1.49 -2.87
C SER A 313 -5.14 -0.19 -3.53
N GLY A 314 -4.52 0.72 -2.75
CA GLY A 314 -4.17 2.06 -3.20
C GLY A 314 -5.36 2.99 -3.44
N GLU A 315 -6.60 2.53 -3.23
CA GLU A 315 -7.79 3.35 -3.42
C GLU A 315 -7.77 4.57 -2.48
N GLY A 316 -7.95 5.75 -3.06
CA GLY A 316 -7.90 7.01 -2.32
C GLY A 316 -9.29 7.52 -1.94
N ILE A 317 -9.38 8.11 -0.75
CA ILE A 317 -10.51 8.93 -0.30
C ILE A 317 -9.98 10.28 0.16
N GLU A 318 -10.61 11.35 -0.31
CA GLU A 318 -10.43 12.71 0.20
C GLU A 318 -11.53 13.01 1.22
N PHE A 319 -11.13 13.29 2.46
CA PHE A 319 -12.02 13.58 3.58
C PHE A 319 -12.04 15.08 3.83
N TYR A 320 -13.18 15.70 3.55
CA TYR A 320 -13.47 17.08 3.90
C TYR A 320 -13.95 17.15 5.36
N GLY A 321 -13.46 18.14 6.09
CA GLY A 321 -13.73 18.30 7.51
C GLY A 321 -13.89 19.77 7.90
N ARG A 322 -14.72 20.05 8.91
CA ARG A 322 -14.75 21.38 9.54
C ARG A 322 -13.63 21.51 10.57
N LEU A 323 -13.33 20.42 11.26
CA LEU A 323 -12.27 20.26 12.23
C LEU A 323 -11.46 18.99 11.91
N PHE A 324 -10.19 19.01 12.32
CA PHE A 324 -9.26 17.89 12.16
C PHE A 324 -8.57 17.64 13.49
N ALA A 325 -8.39 16.37 13.84
CA ALA A 325 -7.61 15.95 14.99
C ALA A 325 -6.54 14.95 14.54
N ASP A 326 -5.28 15.35 14.64
CA ASP A 326 -4.15 14.44 14.48
C ASP A 326 -3.95 13.68 15.79
N CYS A 327 -4.17 12.37 15.73
CA CYS A 327 -4.05 11.43 16.84
C CYS A 327 -3.17 10.23 16.43
N THR A 328 -2.19 10.43 15.54
CA THR A 328 -1.35 9.34 14.98
C THR A 328 -0.20 8.90 15.91
N GLY A 329 -0.25 9.27 17.19
CA GLY A 329 0.76 8.95 18.20
C GLY A 329 0.65 7.56 18.81
#